data_AF-A0A9W7DWL4-F1
#
_entry.id   AF-A0A9W7DWL4-F1
#
_cell.length_a   1.000
_cell.length_b   1.000
_cell.length_c   1.000
_cell.angle_alpha   90.00
_cell.angle_beta   90.00
_cell.angle_gamma   90.00
#
_symmetry.space_group_name_H-M   'P 1'
#
loop_
_entity.id
_entity.type
_entity.pdbx_description
1 polymer ?
#
loop_
_entity_poly.entity_id
_entity_poly.type
_entity_poly.pdbx_seq_one_letter_code
_entity_poly.pdbx_strand_id
1 'polypeptide(L)'
;MSVIDSSSENQALMSSSDPFYHFRESLEERIQVLETSISSYLLLIKTTNTSTSSEYKQQKKNIKKLLKSAESTLRDLSSTIRVVENDRTQFSHIDDSELEKRRHFVTSISSKLYNLKSSTTSEQVTQKVKADEIAHTRSQAGNLGASTKSERENTDFIINQKASATIMMRQQDEALEDLDGAVDRVGNMAEAINVELGVQNKMIDELGEDLDEAEARMGMVMGKLSKLLKTKDGCQLWTIITLTLVLLVLCFLVFYIP
;
A
#
# COMPACT_ATOMS: atom_id res chain seq x y z
N MET A 1 11.85 -40.02 -6.16
CA MET A 1 11.98 -38.78 -5.36
C MET A 1 11.44 -37.61 -6.19
N SER A 2 10.14 -37.58 -6.50
CA SER A 2 9.55 -36.57 -7.41
C SER A 2 8.08 -36.23 -7.08
N VAL A 3 7.67 -36.37 -5.81
CA VAL A 3 6.26 -36.16 -5.41
C VAL A 3 6.07 -34.83 -4.66
N ILE A 4 7.16 -34.16 -4.27
CA ILE A 4 7.12 -32.93 -3.45
C ILE A 4 7.01 -31.66 -4.32
N ASP A 5 7.39 -31.74 -5.60
CA ASP A 5 7.40 -30.58 -6.51
C ASP A 5 6.02 -30.33 -7.16
N SER A 6 5.28 -31.39 -7.47
CA SER A 6 4.01 -31.32 -8.19
C SER A 6 2.84 -30.76 -7.36
N SER A 7 2.89 -30.86 -6.03
CA SER A 7 1.84 -30.28 -5.16
C SER A 7 2.01 -28.77 -5.01
N SER A 8 3.26 -28.30 -4.94
CA SER A 8 3.64 -26.88 -4.86
C SER A 8 3.38 -26.16 -6.19
N GLU A 9 3.74 -26.80 -7.30
CA GLU A 9 3.39 -26.30 -8.65
C GLU A 9 1.89 -26.30 -8.90
N ASN A 10 1.13 -27.32 -8.45
CA ASN A 10 -0.33 -27.32 -8.56
C ASN A 10 -1.00 -26.24 -7.69
N GLN A 11 -0.50 -25.98 -6.47
CA GLN A 11 -0.99 -24.86 -5.66
C GLN A 11 -0.73 -23.51 -6.34
N ALA A 12 0.46 -23.32 -6.93
CA ALA A 12 0.79 -22.12 -7.70
C ALA A 12 -0.08 -21.97 -8.97
N LEU A 13 -0.29 -23.05 -9.72
CA LEU A 13 -1.16 -23.07 -10.91
C LEU A 13 -2.63 -22.84 -10.56
N MET A 14 -3.13 -23.41 -9.46
CA MET A 14 -4.50 -23.20 -8.98
C MET A 14 -4.69 -21.78 -8.43
N SER A 15 -3.67 -21.20 -7.77
CA SER A 15 -3.69 -19.79 -7.33
C SER A 15 -3.77 -18.81 -8.51
N SER A 16 -3.23 -19.19 -9.67
CA SER A 16 -3.31 -18.39 -10.91
C SER A 16 -4.69 -18.44 -11.60
N SER A 17 -5.58 -19.35 -11.19
CA SER A 17 -6.98 -19.41 -11.65
C SER A 17 -7.97 -18.94 -10.57
N ASP A 18 -7.47 -18.60 -9.38
CA ASP A 18 -8.31 -18.12 -8.29
C ASP A 18 -8.72 -16.65 -8.57
N PRO A 19 -10.03 -16.36 -8.68
CA PRO A 19 -10.52 -15.01 -8.89
C PRO A 19 -10.00 -14.00 -7.86
N PHE A 20 -9.75 -14.43 -6.61
CA PHE A 20 -9.21 -13.58 -5.56
C PHE A 20 -7.89 -12.93 -5.97
N TYR A 21 -6.95 -13.70 -6.50
CA TYR A 21 -5.60 -13.20 -6.81
C TYR A 21 -5.61 -12.27 -8.03
N HIS A 22 -6.48 -12.50 -9.01
CA HIS A 22 -6.70 -11.57 -10.12
C HIS A 22 -7.28 -10.23 -9.66
N PHE A 23 -8.29 -10.26 -8.77
CA PHE A 23 -8.86 -9.04 -8.21
C PHE A 23 -7.87 -8.32 -7.29
N ARG A 24 -7.05 -9.07 -6.55
CA ARG A 24 -5.97 -8.53 -5.71
C ARG A 24 -4.96 -7.76 -6.54
N GLU A 25 -4.39 -8.38 -7.59
CA GLU A 25 -3.39 -7.73 -8.45
C GLU A 25 -3.98 -6.48 -9.11
N SER A 26 -5.19 -6.60 -9.66
CA SER A 26 -5.93 -5.49 -10.24
C SER A 26 -6.18 -4.35 -9.25
N LEU A 27 -6.43 -4.68 -7.98
CA LEU A 27 -6.65 -3.70 -6.92
C LEU A 27 -5.33 -3.03 -6.50
N GLU A 28 -4.26 -3.79 -6.33
CA GLU A 28 -2.92 -3.28 -6.00
C GLU A 28 -2.44 -2.27 -7.06
N GLU A 29 -2.59 -2.59 -8.35
CA GLU A 29 -2.27 -1.68 -9.46
C GLU A 29 -3.09 -0.37 -9.37
N ARG A 30 -4.40 -0.49 -9.16
CA ARG A 30 -5.30 0.68 -9.03
C ARG A 30 -4.93 1.55 -7.84
N ILE A 31 -4.55 0.95 -6.71
CA ILE A 31 -4.11 1.68 -5.52
C ILE A 31 -2.80 2.44 -5.82
N GLN A 32 -1.84 1.82 -6.50
CA GLN A 32 -0.59 2.49 -6.87
C GLN A 32 -0.82 3.70 -7.78
N VAL A 33 -1.69 3.56 -8.78
CA VAL A 33 -2.10 4.67 -9.66
C VAL A 33 -2.81 5.76 -8.86
N LEU A 34 -3.69 5.39 -7.93
CA LEU A 34 -4.40 6.32 -7.06
C LEU A 34 -3.45 7.10 -6.15
N GLU A 35 -2.47 6.44 -5.52
CA GLU A 35 -1.44 7.07 -4.68
C GLU A 35 -0.63 8.10 -5.45
N THR A 36 -0.20 7.74 -6.66
CA THR A 36 0.53 8.65 -7.55
C THR A 36 -0.35 9.85 -7.92
N SER A 37 -1.61 9.60 -8.31
CA SER A 37 -2.55 10.65 -8.70
C SER A 37 -2.87 11.61 -7.55
N ILE A 38 -3.03 11.10 -6.33
CA ILE A 38 -3.24 11.91 -5.11
C ILE A 38 -1.99 12.71 -4.77
N SER A 39 -0.80 12.13 -4.86
CA SER A 39 0.45 12.85 -4.61
C SER A 39 0.63 14.02 -5.57
N SER A 40 0.38 13.81 -6.86
CA SER A 40 0.37 14.88 -7.86
C SER A 40 -0.72 15.91 -7.60
N TYR A 41 -1.91 15.50 -7.14
CA TYR A 41 -3.01 16.41 -6.78
C TYR A 41 -2.66 17.30 -5.59
N LEU A 42 -2.08 16.74 -4.53
CA LEU A 42 -1.63 17.50 -3.36
C LEU A 42 -0.51 18.47 -3.71
N LEU A 43 0.39 18.09 -4.62
CA LEU A 43 1.41 18.99 -5.14
C LEU A 43 0.78 20.14 -5.95
N LEU A 44 -0.13 19.81 -6.87
CA LEU A 44 -0.84 20.78 -7.71
C LEU A 44 -1.63 21.79 -6.86
N ILE A 45 -2.26 21.30 -5.80
CA ILE A 45 -2.90 22.15 -4.81
C ILE A 45 -1.87 23.11 -4.23
N LYS A 46 -0.67 22.69 -3.81
CA LYS A 46 0.31 23.63 -3.25
C LYS A 46 0.81 24.67 -4.26
N THR A 47 1.04 24.27 -5.50
CA THR A 47 1.74 25.11 -6.50
C THR A 47 0.85 26.01 -7.34
N THR A 48 -0.44 25.68 -7.48
CA THR A 48 -1.32 26.31 -8.49
C THR A 48 -2.55 26.96 -7.86
N ASN A 49 -3.15 27.93 -8.56
CA ASN A 49 -4.46 28.47 -8.20
C ASN A 49 -5.56 27.46 -8.57
N THR A 50 -6.23 26.93 -7.56
CA THR A 50 -7.22 25.85 -7.68
C THR A 50 -8.57 26.31 -8.23
N SER A 51 -8.86 27.62 -8.27
CA SER A 51 -10.15 28.14 -8.78
C SER A 51 -10.26 28.11 -10.31
N THR A 52 -9.17 28.36 -11.01
CA THR A 52 -9.11 28.49 -12.48
C THR A 52 -8.47 27.31 -13.19
N SER A 53 -7.70 26.49 -12.47
CA SER A 53 -6.99 25.37 -13.07
C SER A 53 -7.95 24.27 -13.53
N SER A 54 -8.07 24.11 -14.86
CA SER A 54 -8.75 22.96 -15.48
C SER A 54 -8.07 21.65 -15.09
N GLU A 55 -6.75 21.68 -14.91
CA GLU A 55 -5.92 20.55 -14.52
C GLU A 55 -6.29 20.05 -13.12
N TYR A 56 -6.53 20.97 -12.17
CA TYR A 56 -7.03 20.64 -10.82
C TYR A 56 -8.39 19.95 -10.87
N LYS A 57 -9.33 20.50 -11.66
CA LYS A 57 -10.68 19.91 -11.81
C LYS A 57 -10.63 18.52 -12.45
N GLN A 58 -9.79 18.35 -13.47
CA GLN A 58 -9.60 17.07 -14.14
C GLN A 58 -8.95 16.04 -13.21
N GLN A 59 -7.93 16.43 -12.45
CA GLN A 59 -7.26 15.54 -11.50
C GLN A 59 -8.20 15.12 -10.38
N LYS A 60 -8.98 16.04 -9.82
CA LYS A 60 -10.02 15.74 -8.82
C LYS A 60 -11.05 14.73 -9.35
N LYS A 61 -11.53 14.94 -10.58
CA LYS A 61 -12.46 14.01 -11.26
C LYS A 61 -11.83 12.64 -11.51
N ASN A 62 -10.55 12.60 -11.87
CA ASN A 62 -9.82 11.35 -12.08
C ASN A 62 -9.67 10.55 -10.79
N ILE A 63 -9.23 11.20 -9.70
CA ILE A 63 -9.11 10.58 -8.37
C ILE A 63 -10.46 10.00 -7.93
N LYS A 64 -11.56 10.73 -8.13
CA LYS A 64 -12.90 10.23 -7.82
C LYS A 64 -13.25 8.94 -8.58
N LYS A 65 -12.93 8.87 -9.87
CA LYS A 65 -13.16 7.67 -10.69
C LYS A 65 -12.30 6.49 -10.23
N LEU A 66 -11.02 6.74 -9.98
CA LEU A 66 -10.08 5.72 -9.50
C LEU A 66 -10.53 5.16 -8.15
N LEU A 67 -10.93 6.02 -7.22
CA LEU A 67 -11.43 5.62 -5.91
C LEU A 67 -12.70 4.75 -6.02
N LYS A 68 -13.72 5.19 -6.78
CA LYS A 68 -14.94 4.40 -7.03
C LYS A 68 -14.61 3.02 -7.61
N SER A 69 -13.66 2.98 -8.53
CA SER A 69 -13.22 1.73 -9.15
C SER A 69 -12.52 0.80 -8.16
N ALA A 70 -11.60 1.32 -7.35
CA ALA A 70 -10.89 0.55 -6.33
C ALA A 70 -11.85 0.03 -5.26
N GLU A 71 -12.80 0.85 -4.82
CA GLU A 71 -13.87 0.45 -3.89
C GLU A 71 -14.74 -0.67 -4.47
N SER A 72 -15.01 -0.67 -5.78
CA SER A 72 -15.75 -1.77 -6.42
C SER A 72 -14.96 -3.07 -6.40
N THR A 73 -13.70 -3.05 -6.82
CA THR A 73 -12.85 -4.24 -6.81
C THR A 73 -12.65 -4.77 -5.39
N LEU A 74 -12.55 -3.90 -4.39
CA LEU A 74 -12.48 -4.31 -2.98
C LEU A 74 -13.77 -4.99 -2.50
N ARG A 75 -14.95 -4.52 -2.94
CA ARG A 75 -16.23 -5.21 -2.66
C ARG A 75 -16.29 -6.59 -3.32
N ASP A 76 -15.87 -6.69 -4.57
CA ASP A 76 -15.84 -7.96 -5.30
C ASP A 76 -14.91 -8.95 -4.58
N LEU A 77 -13.74 -8.49 -4.17
CA LEU A 77 -12.76 -9.27 -3.41
C LEU A 77 -13.31 -9.71 -2.03
N SER A 78 -13.98 -8.82 -1.29
CA SER A 78 -14.69 -9.19 -0.05
C SER A 78 -15.79 -10.23 -0.30
N SER A 79 -16.51 -10.12 -1.41
CA SER A 79 -17.52 -11.12 -1.80
C SER A 79 -16.90 -12.49 -2.07
N THR A 80 -15.71 -12.56 -2.67
CA THR A 80 -15.03 -13.86 -2.89
C THR A 80 -14.70 -14.56 -1.57
N ILE A 81 -14.27 -13.81 -0.55
CA ILE A 81 -13.98 -14.35 0.79
C ILE A 81 -15.26 -14.91 1.41
N ARG A 82 -16.37 -14.17 1.35
CA ARG A 82 -17.67 -14.62 1.87
C ARG A 82 -18.18 -15.89 1.19
N VAL A 83 -17.97 -16.03 -0.11
CA VAL A 83 -18.34 -17.25 -0.86
C VAL A 83 -17.53 -18.44 -0.37
N VAL A 84 -16.22 -18.26 -0.19
CA VAL A 84 -15.33 -19.30 0.35
C VAL A 84 -15.73 -19.66 1.78
N GLU A 85 -16.04 -18.68 2.63
CA GLU A 85 -16.49 -18.88 4.02
C GLU A 85 -17.79 -19.66 4.13
N ASN A 86 -18.77 -19.37 3.28
CA ASN A 86 -20.07 -20.04 3.31
C ASN A 86 -20.00 -21.50 2.80
N ASP A 87 -19.17 -21.77 1.79
CA ASP A 87 -19.11 -23.07 1.10
C ASP A 87 -17.75 -23.78 1.28
N ARG A 88 -17.25 -23.88 2.52
CA ARG A 88 -15.93 -24.47 2.84
C ARG A 88 -15.67 -25.86 2.23
N THR A 89 -16.71 -26.67 2.04
CA THR A 89 -16.58 -28.02 1.45
C THR A 89 -16.30 -28.02 -0.05
N GLN A 90 -16.77 -26.98 -0.78
CA GLN A 90 -16.49 -26.79 -2.20
C GLN A 90 -15.09 -26.19 -2.43
N PHE A 91 -14.58 -25.45 -1.46
CA PHE A 91 -13.28 -24.76 -1.50
C PHE A 91 -12.23 -25.41 -0.59
N SER A 92 -12.15 -26.74 -0.58
CA SER A 92 -11.23 -27.50 0.29
C SER A 92 -9.73 -27.25 0.03
N HIS A 93 -9.38 -26.65 -1.11
CA HIS A 93 -8.01 -26.24 -1.43
C HIS A 93 -7.62 -24.90 -0.80
N ILE A 94 -8.58 -24.16 -0.23
CA ILE A 94 -8.35 -22.91 0.50
C ILE A 94 -8.40 -23.24 2.00
N ASP A 95 -7.22 -23.29 2.60
CA ASP A 95 -7.09 -23.53 4.04
C ASP A 95 -7.38 -22.26 4.87
N ASP A 96 -7.45 -22.43 6.20
CA ASP A 96 -7.71 -21.31 7.11
C ASP A 96 -6.59 -20.26 7.09
N SER A 97 -5.34 -20.67 6.85
CA SER A 97 -4.20 -19.75 6.75
C SER A 97 -4.32 -18.84 5.54
N GLU A 98 -4.71 -19.40 4.41
CA GLU A 98 -4.95 -18.69 3.16
C GLU A 98 -6.15 -17.76 3.29
N LEU A 99 -7.25 -18.23 3.89
CA LEU A 99 -8.41 -17.39 4.14
C LEU A 99 -8.08 -16.19 5.05
N GLU A 100 -7.23 -16.39 6.05
CA GLU A 100 -6.76 -15.34 6.93
C GLU A 100 -5.90 -14.30 6.19
N LYS A 101 -4.98 -14.74 5.33
CA LYS A 101 -4.21 -13.84 4.45
C LYS A 101 -5.14 -12.97 3.60
N ARG A 102 -6.23 -13.56 3.08
CA ARG A 102 -7.22 -12.82 2.28
C ARG A 102 -7.91 -11.74 3.12
N ARG A 103 -8.37 -12.08 4.32
CA ARG A 103 -9.03 -11.13 5.25
C ARG A 103 -8.12 -9.98 5.66
N HIS A 104 -6.88 -10.29 6.04
CA HIS A 104 -5.88 -9.28 6.36
C HIS A 104 -5.61 -8.34 5.19
N PHE A 105 -5.49 -8.88 3.97
CA PHE A 105 -5.33 -8.08 2.77
C PHE A 105 -6.49 -7.09 2.57
N VAL A 106 -7.74 -7.54 2.66
CA VAL A 106 -8.92 -6.65 2.51
C VAL A 106 -8.91 -5.57 3.56
N THR A 107 -8.63 -5.92 4.82
CA THR A 107 -8.62 -4.99 5.95
C THR A 107 -7.53 -3.92 5.78
N SER A 108 -6.33 -4.34 5.35
CA SER A 108 -5.20 -3.45 5.07
C SER A 108 -5.52 -2.47 3.94
N ILE A 109 -6.04 -2.97 2.80
CA ILE A 109 -6.40 -2.12 1.66
C ILE A 109 -7.57 -1.21 1.99
N SER A 110 -8.55 -1.67 2.76
CA SER A 110 -9.67 -0.84 3.22
C SER A 110 -9.17 0.36 4.03
N SER A 111 -8.27 0.12 4.99
CA SER A 111 -7.64 1.17 5.81
C SER A 111 -6.81 2.12 4.96
N LYS A 112 -6.08 1.60 3.97
CA LYS A 112 -5.29 2.40 3.04
C LYS A 112 -6.17 3.30 2.17
N LEU A 113 -7.27 2.79 1.61
CA LEU A 113 -8.24 3.56 0.84
C LEU A 113 -8.89 4.66 1.67
N TYR A 114 -9.23 4.35 2.93
CA TYR A 114 -9.74 5.34 3.87
C TYR A 114 -8.75 6.51 4.05
N ASN A 115 -7.47 6.22 4.30
CA ASN A 115 -6.44 7.25 4.48
C ASN A 115 -6.20 8.09 3.21
N LEU A 116 -6.13 7.45 2.04
CA LEU A 116 -5.95 8.13 0.76
C LEU A 116 -7.11 9.08 0.45
N LYS A 117 -8.33 8.65 0.75
CA LYS A 117 -9.52 9.47 0.61
C LYS A 117 -9.52 10.67 1.54
N SER A 118 -9.24 10.45 2.83
CA SER A 118 -9.13 11.52 3.84
C SER A 118 -8.05 12.54 3.50
N SER A 119 -6.96 12.12 2.84
CA SER A 119 -5.92 13.06 2.37
C SER A 119 -6.43 14.02 1.29
N THR A 120 -7.36 13.57 0.43
CA THR A 120 -7.96 14.36 -0.65
C THR A 120 -8.96 15.40 -0.12
N THR A 121 -9.60 15.13 1.01
CA THR A 121 -10.59 16.01 1.68
C THR A 121 -10.04 16.73 2.90
N SER A 122 -8.73 16.66 3.13
CA SER A 122 -8.10 17.25 4.32
C SER A 122 -8.40 18.74 4.47
N GLU A 123 -8.40 19.21 5.71
CA GLU A 123 -8.73 20.59 6.05
C GLU A 123 -7.85 21.60 5.29
N GLN A 124 -6.57 21.27 5.11
CA GLN A 124 -5.59 22.07 4.38
C GLN A 124 -5.99 22.27 2.91
N VAL A 125 -6.46 21.21 2.25
CA VAL A 125 -6.95 21.26 0.87
C VAL A 125 -8.20 22.12 0.79
N THR A 126 -9.15 21.89 1.71
CA THR A 126 -10.40 22.65 1.78
C THR A 126 -10.16 24.14 2.01
N GLN A 127 -9.27 24.48 2.94
CA GLN A 127 -8.92 25.87 3.25
C GLN A 127 -8.25 26.56 2.06
N LYS A 128 -7.31 25.89 1.38
CA LYS A 128 -6.61 26.48 0.23
C LYS A 128 -7.55 26.69 -0.96
N VAL A 129 -8.44 25.74 -1.23
CA VAL A 129 -9.45 25.88 -2.31
C VAL A 129 -10.40 27.03 -2.03
N LYS A 130 -10.85 27.19 -0.77
CA LYS A 130 -11.68 28.34 -0.37
C LYS A 130 -10.92 29.66 -0.52
N ALA A 131 -9.66 29.72 -0.10
CA ALA A 131 -8.83 30.92 -0.20
C ALA A 131 -8.63 31.35 -1.66
N ASP A 132 -8.34 30.40 -2.55
CA ASP A 132 -8.17 30.66 -3.98
C ASP A 132 -9.46 31.17 -4.64
N GLU A 133 -10.62 30.61 -4.25
CA GLU A 133 -11.92 31.04 -4.78
C GLU A 133 -12.32 32.44 -4.31
N ILE A 134 -12.01 32.78 -3.05
CA ILE A 134 -12.20 34.14 -2.53
C ILE A 134 -11.30 35.12 -3.27
N ALA A 135 -10.02 34.76 -3.47
CA ALA A 135 -9.07 35.59 -4.22
C ALA A 135 -9.51 35.82 -5.67
N HIS A 136 -10.03 34.78 -6.34
CA HIS A 136 -10.57 34.87 -7.69
C HIS A 136 -11.84 35.74 -7.76
N THR A 137 -12.77 35.56 -6.82
CA THR A 137 -13.99 36.38 -6.77
C THR A 137 -13.65 37.85 -6.54
N ARG A 138 -12.66 38.12 -5.68
CA ARG A 138 -12.15 39.47 -5.40
C ARG A 138 -11.50 40.09 -6.64
N SER A 139 -10.70 39.35 -7.41
CA SER A 139 -10.07 39.87 -8.62
C SER A 139 -11.08 40.23 -9.70
N GLN A 140 -12.19 39.48 -9.80
CA GLN A 140 -13.29 39.79 -10.73
C GLN A 140 -14.17 40.96 -10.28
N ALA A 141 -14.41 41.11 -8.97
CA ALA A 141 -15.30 42.15 -8.43
C ALA A 141 -14.62 43.54 -8.35
N GLY A 142 -13.29 43.58 -8.24
CA GLY A 142 -12.56 44.83 -8.03
C GLY A 142 -12.97 45.52 -6.73
N ASN A 143 -13.01 46.85 -6.73
CA ASN A 143 -13.36 47.65 -5.54
C ASN A 143 -14.85 48.08 -5.50
N LEU A 144 -15.68 47.63 -6.46
CA LEU A 144 -17.10 47.99 -6.59
C LEU A 144 -17.41 49.50 -6.47
N GLY A 145 -16.45 50.38 -6.79
CA GLY A 145 -16.60 51.84 -6.68
C GLY A 145 -16.40 52.43 -5.28
N ALA A 146 -15.93 51.66 -4.29
CA ALA A 146 -15.74 52.15 -2.92
C ALA A 146 -14.63 53.21 -2.80
N SER A 147 -14.95 54.39 -2.28
CA SER A 147 -13.98 55.48 -2.13
C SER A 147 -13.54 55.65 -0.68
N THR A 148 -14.46 55.43 0.26
CA THR A 148 -14.24 55.56 1.71
C THR A 148 -13.87 54.22 2.36
N LYS A 149 -13.30 54.29 3.57
CA LYS A 149 -12.94 53.09 4.35
C LYS A 149 -14.17 52.21 4.66
N SER A 150 -15.30 52.83 5.02
CA SER A 150 -16.54 52.11 5.33
C SER A 150 -17.14 51.41 4.11
N GLU A 151 -17.03 52.01 2.92
CA GLU A 151 -17.50 51.38 1.68
C GLU A 151 -16.62 50.18 1.29
N ARG A 152 -15.31 50.23 1.55
CA ARG A 152 -14.40 49.10 1.30
C ARG A 152 -14.70 47.90 2.19
N GLU A 153 -14.99 48.14 3.46
CA GLU A 153 -15.40 47.08 4.40
C GLU A 153 -16.71 46.41 3.95
N ASN A 154 -17.67 47.20 3.45
CA ASN A 154 -18.92 46.68 2.90
C ASN A 154 -18.68 45.88 1.60
N THR A 155 -17.84 46.39 0.69
CA THR A 155 -17.41 45.69 -0.52
C THR A 155 -16.75 44.36 -0.20
N ASP A 156 -15.84 44.31 0.77
CA ASP A 156 -15.17 43.08 1.19
C ASP A 156 -16.15 42.06 1.76
N PHE A 157 -17.12 42.49 2.57
CA PHE A 157 -18.19 41.62 3.07
C PHE A 157 -19.01 41.02 1.93
N ILE A 158 -19.43 41.84 0.96
CA ILE A 158 -20.21 41.41 -0.20
C ILE A 158 -19.41 40.41 -1.05
N ILE A 159 -18.13 40.67 -1.30
CA ILE A 159 -17.25 39.79 -2.07
C ILE A 159 -17.09 38.44 -1.36
N ASN A 160 -16.83 38.45 -0.05
CA ASN A 160 -16.70 37.23 0.75
C ASN A 160 -18.00 36.41 0.77
N GLN A 161 -19.14 37.07 0.87
CA GLN A 161 -20.46 36.43 0.81
C GLN A 161 -20.70 35.79 -0.56
N LYS A 162 -20.39 36.51 -1.64
CA LYS A 162 -20.54 36.00 -3.02
C LYS A 162 -19.61 34.82 -3.31
N ALA A 163 -18.36 34.90 -2.85
CA ALA A 163 -17.40 33.79 -2.96
C ALA A 163 -17.91 32.56 -2.19
N SER A 164 -18.39 32.75 -0.96
CA SER A 164 -18.96 31.68 -0.14
C SER A 164 -20.18 31.02 -0.80
N ALA A 165 -21.06 31.82 -1.39
CA ALA A 165 -22.22 31.31 -2.14
C ALA A 165 -21.79 30.52 -3.39
N THR A 166 -20.73 30.96 -4.08
CA THR A 166 -20.19 30.26 -5.27
C THR A 166 -19.53 28.95 -4.89
N ILE A 167 -18.79 28.91 -3.77
CA ILE A 167 -18.24 27.69 -3.20
C ILE A 167 -19.38 26.72 -2.85
N MET A 168 -20.42 27.21 -2.18
CA MET A 168 -21.59 26.42 -1.79
C MET A 168 -22.34 25.86 -3.02
N MET A 169 -22.55 26.67 -4.06
CA MET A 169 -23.18 26.22 -5.30
C MET A 169 -22.35 25.16 -6.02
N ARG A 170 -21.02 25.36 -6.13
CA ARG A 170 -20.13 24.34 -6.72
C ARG A 170 -20.07 23.07 -5.91
N GLN A 171 -20.12 23.19 -4.58
CA GLN A 171 -20.26 22.05 -3.69
C GLN A 171 -21.59 21.35 -3.91
N GLN A 172 -22.70 22.04 -4.14
CA GLN A 172 -24.01 21.43 -4.42
C GLN A 172 -24.08 20.75 -5.79
N ASP A 173 -23.48 21.34 -6.84
CA ASP A 173 -23.33 20.68 -8.15
C ASP A 173 -22.45 19.42 -8.06
N GLU A 174 -21.55 19.36 -7.07
CA GLU A 174 -20.66 18.23 -6.82
C GLU A 174 -21.20 17.25 -5.74
N ALA A 175 -22.14 17.69 -4.90
CA ALA A 175 -22.74 16.95 -3.79
C ALA A 175 -23.69 15.84 -4.23
N LEU A 176 -23.98 15.73 -5.53
CA LEU A 176 -24.81 14.65 -6.07
C LEU A 176 -24.07 13.33 -6.36
N GLU A 177 -22.84 13.12 -5.88
CA GLU A 177 -22.24 11.79 -5.99
C GLU A 177 -21.20 11.46 -4.89
N ASP A 178 -21.70 10.83 -3.83
CA ASP A 178 -21.34 9.45 -3.46
C ASP A 178 -19.88 9.19 -3.02
N LEU A 179 -19.16 10.23 -2.58
CA LEU A 179 -17.87 10.08 -1.91
C LEU A 179 -18.04 9.90 -0.39
N ASP A 180 -19.00 10.58 0.24
CA ASP A 180 -19.19 10.56 1.69
C ASP A 180 -19.65 9.17 2.18
N GLY A 181 -20.75 8.63 1.61
CA GLY A 181 -21.21 7.28 1.92
C GLY A 181 -20.25 6.16 1.50
N ALA A 182 -19.32 6.43 0.58
CA ALA A 182 -18.29 5.48 0.22
C ALA A 182 -17.26 5.24 1.35
N VAL A 183 -17.02 6.24 2.22
CA VAL A 183 -16.13 6.10 3.38
C VAL A 183 -16.73 5.07 4.34
N ASP A 184 -18.01 5.25 4.64
CA ASP A 184 -18.78 4.36 5.51
C ASP A 184 -18.85 2.95 4.91
N ARG A 185 -19.03 2.82 3.59
CA ARG A 185 -19.02 1.50 2.93
C ARG A 185 -17.70 0.75 3.08
N VAL A 186 -16.56 1.43 2.93
CA VAL A 186 -15.23 0.81 3.11
C VAL A 186 -14.99 0.47 4.58
N GLY A 187 -15.36 1.37 5.49
CA GLY A 187 -15.30 1.15 6.94
C GLY A 187 -16.14 -0.06 7.37
N ASN A 188 -17.40 -0.10 6.96
CA ASN A 188 -18.34 -1.19 7.27
C ASN A 188 -17.88 -2.54 6.67
N MET A 189 -17.23 -2.53 5.50
CA MET A 189 -16.68 -3.74 4.90
C MET A 189 -15.45 -4.24 5.66
N ALA A 190 -14.57 -3.33 6.11
CA ALA A 190 -13.45 -3.68 6.98
C ALA A 190 -13.93 -4.19 8.34
N GLU A 191 -14.95 -3.56 8.92
CA GLU A 191 -15.54 -3.96 10.20
C GLU A 191 -16.24 -5.32 10.10
N ALA A 192 -17.03 -5.54 9.04
CA ALA A 192 -17.68 -6.83 8.81
C ALA A 192 -16.67 -7.99 8.67
N ILE A 193 -15.49 -7.73 8.09
CA ILE A 193 -14.40 -8.72 8.02
C ILE A 193 -13.71 -8.88 9.38
N ASN A 194 -13.52 -7.79 10.13
CA ASN A 194 -12.84 -7.79 11.43
C ASN A 194 -13.65 -8.46 12.55
N VAL A 195 -14.98 -8.30 12.56
CA VAL A 195 -15.86 -8.99 13.54
C VAL A 195 -15.79 -10.51 13.38
N GLU A 196 -15.64 -11.01 12.15
CA GLU A 196 -15.42 -12.45 11.86
C GLU A 196 -14.06 -12.95 12.41
N LEU A 197 -13.02 -12.09 12.40
CA LEU A 197 -11.69 -12.39 12.94
C LEU A 197 -11.71 -12.59 14.47
N GLY A 198 -12.49 -11.79 15.19
CA GLY A 198 -12.62 -11.90 16.65
C GLY A 198 -13.19 -13.24 17.12
N VAL A 199 -13.97 -13.92 16.26
CA VAL A 199 -14.59 -15.22 16.55
C VAL A 199 -13.64 -16.40 16.27
N GLN A 200 -12.62 -16.22 15.42
CA GLN A 200 -11.61 -17.24 15.11
C GLN A 200 -10.25 -17.04 15.80
N ASN A 201 -10.05 -15.94 16.54
CA ASN A 201 -8.79 -15.61 17.24
C ASN A 201 -8.52 -16.47 18.51
N LYS A 202 -9.02 -17.71 18.57
CA LYS A 202 -8.72 -18.66 19.65
C LYS A 202 -7.63 -19.68 19.27
N MET A 203 -6.92 -19.49 18.15
CA MET A 203 -5.83 -20.38 17.73
C MET A 203 -4.73 -19.63 16.95
N ILE A 204 -4.27 -18.49 17.47
CA ILE A 204 -3.06 -17.80 16.99
C ILE A 204 -2.15 -17.52 18.19
N ASP A 205 -1.76 -18.58 18.90
CA ASP A 205 -0.54 -18.59 19.73
C ASP A 205 0.59 -19.42 19.07
N GLU A 206 0.29 -20.19 18.02
CA GLU A 206 1.27 -21.10 17.37
C GLU A 206 2.10 -20.44 16.26
N LEU A 207 1.65 -19.30 15.71
CA LEU A 207 2.40 -18.55 14.68
C LEU A 207 3.52 -17.67 15.25
N GLY A 208 3.49 -17.36 16.55
CA GLY A 208 4.59 -16.68 17.24
C GLY A 208 5.75 -17.63 17.56
N GLU A 209 5.43 -18.87 17.94
CA GLU A 209 6.41 -19.89 18.32
C GLU A 209 7.26 -20.36 17.11
N ASP A 210 6.64 -20.51 15.93
CA ASP A 210 7.33 -20.90 14.70
C ASP A 210 8.22 -19.79 14.11
N LEU A 211 7.89 -18.53 14.34
CA LEU A 211 8.64 -17.37 13.84
C LEU A 211 9.89 -17.11 14.69
N ASP A 212 9.76 -17.26 16.02
CA ASP A 212 10.91 -17.22 16.95
C ASP A 212 11.87 -18.41 16.71
N GLU A 213 11.36 -19.60 16.38
CA GLU A 213 12.21 -20.76 16.07
C GLU A 213 12.95 -20.61 14.73
N ALA A 214 12.33 -19.98 13.72
CA ALA A 214 12.97 -19.67 12.45
C ALA A 214 14.09 -18.62 12.61
N GLU A 215 13.89 -17.60 13.44
CA GLU A 215 14.89 -16.56 13.72
C GLU A 215 16.09 -17.12 14.52
N ALA A 216 15.83 -18.00 15.50
CA ALA A 216 16.87 -18.69 16.27
C ALA A 216 17.73 -19.62 15.38
N ARG A 217 17.11 -20.35 14.43
CA ARG A 217 17.82 -21.21 13.48
C ARG A 217 18.66 -20.40 12.49
N MET A 218 18.15 -19.25 12.02
CA MET A 218 18.89 -18.36 11.12
C MET A 218 20.09 -17.70 11.82
N GLY A 219 19.95 -17.28 13.08
CA GLY A 219 21.04 -16.77 13.91
C GLY A 219 22.15 -17.81 14.17
N MET A 220 21.78 -19.08 14.40
CA MET A 220 22.75 -20.17 14.56
C MET A 220 23.51 -20.49 13.26
N VAL A 221 22.86 -20.44 12.10
CA VAL A 221 23.50 -20.67 10.80
C VAL A 221 24.47 -19.54 10.47
N MET A 222 24.09 -18.28 10.72
CA MET A 222 24.95 -17.12 10.49
C MET A 222 26.16 -17.09 11.43
N GLY A 223 25.99 -17.53 12.69
CA GLY A 223 27.10 -17.74 13.63
C GLY A 223 28.08 -18.84 13.20
N LYS A 224 27.58 -19.95 12.64
CA LYS A 224 28.42 -21.04 12.09
C LYS A 224 29.18 -20.61 10.83
N LEU A 225 28.56 -19.81 9.95
CA LEU A 225 29.21 -19.24 8.77
C LEU A 225 30.31 -18.24 9.16
N SER A 226 30.08 -17.41 10.18
CA SER A 226 31.10 -16.48 10.71
C SER A 226 32.28 -17.21 11.36
N LYS A 227 32.04 -18.35 12.04
CA LYS A 227 33.11 -19.21 12.60
C LYS A 227 33.89 -19.94 11.51
N LEU A 228 33.23 -20.41 10.44
CA LEU A 228 33.89 -21.07 9.31
C LEU A 228 34.76 -20.10 8.50
N LEU A 229 34.29 -18.87 8.28
CA LEU A 229 35.08 -17.84 7.60
C LEU A 229 36.26 -17.30 8.44
N LYS A 230 36.23 -17.46 9.76
CA LYS A 230 37.26 -16.93 10.68
C LYS A 230 38.31 -17.97 11.11
N THR A 231 38.19 -19.24 10.70
CA THR A 231 39.15 -20.29 11.07
C THR A 231 40.24 -20.47 10.01
N LYS A 232 41.05 -19.41 9.87
CA LYS A 232 42.49 -19.39 9.63
C LYS A 232 43.16 -20.71 9.15
N ASP A 233 43.18 -20.92 7.84
CA ASP A 233 44.07 -21.83 7.08
C ASP A 233 45.54 -21.37 7.09
N GLY A 234 46.08 -20.98 8.26
CA GLY A 234 47.48 -20.62 8.39
C GLY A 234 48.37 -21.84 8.59
N CYS A 235 48.05 -22.68 9.57
CA CYS A 235 48.92 -23.78 9.98
C CYS A 235 48.92 -24.95 8.98
N GLN A 236 47.76 -25.28 8.41
CA GLN A 236 47.61 -26.39 7.48
C GLN A 236 48.30 -26.12 6.14
N LEU A 237 48.31 -24.85 5.72
CA LEU A 237 49.02 -24.38 4.53
C LEU A 237 50.54 -24.40 4.75
N TRP A 238 51.02 -24.03 5.94
CA TRP A 238 52.43 -24.19 6.32
C TRP A 238 52.86 -25.67 6.36
N THR A 239 52.03 -26.57 6.88
CA THR A 239 52.33 -28.02 6.87
C THR A 239 52.43 -28.58 5.45
N ILE A 240 51.52 -28.19 4.55
CA ILE A 240 51.57 -28.59 3.13
C ILE A 240 52.86 -28.08 2.46
N ILE A 241 53.24 -26.82 2.68
CA ILE A 241 54.48 -26.27 2.12
C ILE A 241 55.70 -27.04 2.62
N THR A 242 55.74 -27.35 3.92
CA THR A 242 56.88 -28.05 4.53
C THR A 242 57.00 -29.49 4.01
N LEU A 243 55.88 -30.20 3.89
CA LEU A 243 55.83 -31.58 3.36
C LEU A 243 56.28 -31.63 1.89
N THR A 244 55.85 -30.65 1.08
CA THR A 244 56.23 -30.54 -0.33
C THR A 244 57.74 -30.30 -0.49
N LEU A 245 58.34 -29.51 0.40
CA LEU A 245 59.78 -29.23 0.38
C LEU A 245 60.62 -30.46 0.76
N VAL A 246 60.19 -31.22 1.77
CA VAL A 246 60.86 -32.49 2.15
C VAL A 246 60.81 -33.51 1.03
N LEU A 247 59.68 -33.62 0.32
CA LEU A 247 59.53 -34.51 -0.82
C LEU A 247 60.51 -34.15 -1.95
N LEU A 248 60.69 -32.86 -2.25
CA LEU A 248 61.66 -32.42 -3.25
C LEU A 248 63.10 -32.81 -2.88
N VAL A 249 63.50 -32.64 -1.61
CA VAL A 249 64.85 -33.03 -1.14
C VAL A 249 65.08 -34.54 -1.30
N LEU A 250 64.09 -35.37 -0.96
CA LEU A 250 64.17 -36.82 -1.16
C LEU A 250 64.29 -37.21 -2.64
N CYS A 251 63.50 -36.58 -3.51
CA CYS A 251 63.61 -36.80 -4.96
C CYS A 251 65.00 -36.43 -5.49
N PHE A 252 65.56 -35.29 -5.07
CA PHE A 252 66.92 -34.89 -5.46
C PHE A 252 67.98 -35.86 -4.97
N LEU A 253 67.86 -36.36 -3.73
CA LEU A 253 68.83 -37.30 -3.16
C LEU A 253 68.81 -38.66 -3.86
N VAL A 254 67.63 -39.15 -4.25
CA VAL A 254 67.47 -40.38 -5.06
C VAL A 254 68.01 -40.21 -6.48
N PHE A 255 67.88 -39.02 -7.07
CA PHE A 255 68.39 -38.76 -8.43
C PHE A 255 69.91 -38.49 -8.48
N TYR A 256 70.51 -38.03 -7.38
CA TYR A 256 71.92 -37.63 -7.32
C TYR A 256 72.83 -38.70 -6.69
N ILE A 257 72.26 -39.71 -6.03
CA ILE A 257 72.96 -40.95 -5.69
C ILE A 257 72.91 -41.86 -6.93
N PRO A 258 74.06 -42.15 -7.57
CA PRO A 258 74.13 -42.96 -8.79
C PRO A 258 73.79 -44.44 -8.55
#